data_AF-A0A5N6PBR3-F1
#
_entry.id   AF-A0A5N6PBR3-F1
#
_cell.length_a   1.000
_cell.length_b   1.000
_cell.length_c   1.000
_cell.angle_alpha   90.00
_cell.angle_beta   90.00
_cell.angle_gamma   90.00
#
_symmetry.space_group_name_H-M   'P 1'
#
loop_
_entity.id
_entity.type
_entity.pdbx_description
1 polymer ?
#
loop_
_entity_poly.entity_id
_entity_poly.type
_entity_poly.pdbx_seq_one_letter_code
_entity_poly.pdbx_strand_id
1 'polypeptide(L)'
;MSIMYSCSVPSFSSISNFQFTYRRPNRIVCSAGASVAELKAVNATEPLLLNAVRGQDVERPPVWLMRQAGRYMKADILTPLPGMNIPFDIVKGKGPIIFDPISTAADVDKVTEFTPEEWVPYVGEALSILRKEVNNEAAVLGFVGAPFTLASYVVEGGSSKHFSKIKRLAFSQPKQFVLHALLQKFATSMASKLWAFKQTRPDLPLILYASGSGGLLERLPLTGVDVVSLDWTVDMAEGRKRLGSDIAVQGNVDPGVLFGSKDFITNRIHDTVKKAGKGKHILNLGHGIVVGTPEENVAHFFEVAKGLKY
;
A
#
# COMPACT_ATOMS: atom_id res chain seq x y z
N MET A 1 -2.67 -8.60 -10.95
CA MET A 1 -2.71 -7.17 -10.55
C MET A 1 -2.62 -7.18 -9.03
N SER A 2 -1.75 -6.39 -8.41
CA SER A 2 -1.71 -6.29 -6.94
C SER A 2 -1.83 -4.83 -6.56
N ILE A 3 -2.42 -4.49 -5.41
CA ILE A 3 -2.76 -3.10 -5.10
C ILE A 3 -2.00 -2.67 -3.86
N MET A 4 -1.21 -1.60 -3.99
CA MET A 4 -0.50 -0.98 -2.89
C MET A 4 -1.35 0.11 -2.25
N TYR A 5 -1.45 0.08 -0.93
CA TYR A 5 -1.99 1.15 -0.11
C TYR A 5 -0.85 1.94 0.50
N SER A 6 -0.81 3.26 0.35
CA SER A 6 0.13 4.09 1.10
C SER A 6 -0.56 4.80 2.25
N CYS A 7 0.01 4.65 3.45
CA CYS A 7 -0.33 5.44 4.63
C CYS A 7 0.92 6.18 5.15
N SER A 8 0.80 7.47 5.44
CA SER A 8 1.80 8.18 6.25
C SER A 8 1.32 8.17 7.69
N VAL A 9 2.01 7.47 8.58
CA VAL A 9 1.60 7.33 9.98
C VAL A 9 2.31 8.41 10.82
N PRO A 10 1.59 9.28 11.55
CA PRO A 10 2.21 10.12 12.58
C PRO A 10 2.71 9.24 13.73
N SER A 11 3.85 9.54 14.34
CA SER A 11 4.29 8.80 15.54
C SER A 11 3.25 8.92 16.66
N PHE A 12 2.92 7.79 17.28
CA PHE A 12 2.02 7.70 18.43
C PHE A 12 2.77 7.01 19.57
N SER A 13 2.96 7.70 20.69
CA SER A 13 3.44 7.13 21.94
C SER A 13 2.26 6.63 22.79
N SER A 14 2.33 5.35 23.15
CA SER A 14 1.67 4.60 24.25
C SER A 14 0.42 5.18 24.94
N ILE A 15 -0.63 4.34 25.05
CA ILE A 15 -1.47 4.16 26.26
C ILE A 15 -2.02 2.72 26.27
N SER A 16 -2.18 2.22 27.49
CA SER A 16 -2.29 0.86 28.03
C SER A 16 -3.60 0.09 27.81
N ASN A 17 -3.45 -1.24 27.85
CA ASN A 17 -4.34 -2.32 28.32
C ASN A 17 -5.85 -2.06 28.41
N PHE A 18 -6.60 -2.67 27.49
CA PHE A 18 -7.95 -3.18 27.74
C PHE A 18 -8.04 -4.61 27.18
N GLN A 19 -8.22 -5.59 28.06
CA GLN A 19 -8.54 -6.97 27.69
C GLN A 19 -10.03 -7.05 27.36
N PHE A 20 -10.37 -7.35 26.10
CA PHE A 20 -11.70 -7.81 25.72
C PHE A 20 -11.64 -9.31 25.42
N THR A 21 -12.33 -10.10 26.24
CA THR A 21 -12.55 -11.53 26.02
C THR A 21 -13.69 -11.72 25.01
N TYR A 22 -13.36 -12.04 23.76
CA TYR A 22 -14.36 -12.34 22.73
C TYR A 22 -14.59 -13.86 22.64
N ARG A 23 -15.77 -14.31 23.08
CA ARG A 23 -16.25 -15.70 22.89
C ARG A 23 -16.83 -15.84 21.47
N ARG A 24 -16.32 -16.81 20.69
CA ARG A 24 -16.86 -17.19 19.36
C ARG A 24 -18.25 -17.83 19.49
N PRO A 25 -19.28 -17.42 18.71
CA PRO A 25 -20.47 -18.22 18.53
C PRO A 25 -20.28 -19.29 17.44
N ASN A 26 -21.02 -20.38 17.58
CA ASN A 26 -20.94 -21.61 16.79
C ASN A 26 -21.22 -21.45 15.29
N ARG A 27 -20.52 -22.28 14.52
CA ARG A 27 -20.52 -22.40 13.06
C ARG A 27 -21.86 -22.95 12.56
N ILE A 28 -22.62 -22.14 11.80
CA ILE A 28 -23.76 -22.63 11.00
C ILE A 28 -23.20 -23.14 9.67
N VAL A 29 -23.44 -24.42 9.38
CA VAL A 29 -23.07 -25.06 8.11
C VAL A 29 -24.30 -25.02 7.20
N CYS A 30 -24.20 -24.31 6.07
CA CYS A 30 -25.18 -24.37 5.01
C CYS A 30 -24.52 -25.00 3.78
N SER A 31 -24.95 -26.19 3.39
CA SER A 31 -24.51 -26.87 2.18
C SER A 31 -25.40 -26.45 1.01
N ALA A 32 -24.83 -25.71 0.05
CA ALA A 32 -25.42 -25.55 -1.27
C ALA A 32 -24.48 -26.21 -2.28
N GLY A 33 -24.92 -27.34 -2.84
CA GLY A 33 -24.25 -28.00 -3.94
C GLY A 33 -24.37 -27.16 -5.21
N ALA A 34 -23.25 -26.70 -5.72
CA ALA A 34 -23.09 -26.26 -7.10
C ALA A 34 -21.77 -26.84 -7.60
N SER A 35 -21.81 -27.53 -8.74
CA SER A 35 -20.62 -28.05 -9.39
C SER A 35 -19.72 -26.87 -9.76
N VAL A 36 -18.57 -26.79 -9.12
CA VAL A 36 -17.51 -25.87 -9.52
C VAL A 36 -16.90 -26.47 -10.78
N ALA A 37 -17.21 -25.88 -11.93
CA ALA A 37 -16.50 -26.17 -13.17
C ALA A 37 -14.99 -25.97 -12.91
N GLU A 38 -14.20 -27.02 -13.16
CA GLU A 38 -12.75 -26.94 -13.10
C GLU A 38 -12.26 -25.78 -13.98
N LEU A 39 -11.62 -24.80 -13.35
CA LEU A 39 -10.91 -23.74 -14.03
C LEU A 39 -9.79 -24.38 -14.85
N LYS A 40 -9.96 -24.38 -16.17
CA LYS A 40 -8.92 -24.72 -17.13
C LYS A 40 -7.65 -23.93 -16.81
N ALA A 41 -6.57 -24.65 -16.52
CA ALA A 41 -5.23 -24.11 -16.36
C ALA A 41 -4.84 -23.31 -17.61
N VAL A 42 -4.70 -22.00 -17.46
CA VAL A 42 -4.09 -21.14 -18.48
C VAL A 42 -2.60 -21.10 -18.20
N ASN A 43 -1.83 -21.87 -18.97
CA ASN A 43 -0.37 -21.90 -18.99
C ASN A 43 0.22 -20.60 -19.57
N ALA A 44 0.15 -19.52 -18.79
CA ALA A 44 1.16 -18.47 -18.79
C ALA A 44 1.79 -18.50 -17.39
N THR A 45 3.09 -18.75 -17.29
CA THR A 45 3.79 -18.77 -16.00
C THR A 45 3.50 -17.46 -15.28
N GLU A 46 2.86 -17.57 -14.12
CA GLU A 46 2.43 -16.41 -13.37
C GLU A 46 3.66 -15.56 -12.95
N PRO A 47 3.57 -14.21 -12.96
CA PRO A 47 4.72 -13.37 -12.60
C PRO A 47 5.34 -13.74 -11.26
N LEU A 48 6.67 -13.75 -11.20
CA LEU A 48 7.46 -14.08 -10.01
C LEU A 48 6.96 -13.38 -8.72
N LEU A 49 6.52 -12.13 -8.84
CA LEU A 49 5.99 -11.36 -7.72
C LEU A 49 4.76 -12.02 -7.09
N LEU A 50 3.82 -12.51 -7.91
CA LEU A 50 2.60 -13.13 -7.42
C LEU A 50 2.91 -14.48 -6.77
N ASN A 51 3.80 -15.28 -7.37
CA ASN A 51 4.24 -16.57 -6.81
C ASN A 51 4.89 -16.38 -5.44
N ALA A 52 5.79 -15.39 -5.31
CA ALA A 52 6.45 -15.09 -4.05
C ALA A 52 5.46 -14.68 -2.96
N VAL A 53 4.49 -13.81 -3.29
CA VAL A 53 3.45 -13.36 -2.32
C VAL A 53 2.56 -14.52 -1.89
N ARG A 54 2.23 -15.42 -2.81
CA ARG A 54 1.44 -16.63 -2.53
C ARG A 54 2.20 -17.69 -1.75
N GLY A 55 3.49 -17.46 -1.47
CA GLY A 55 4.33 -18.41 -0.75
C GLY A 55 4.70 -19.64 -1.58
N GLN A 56 4.63 -19.57 -2.90
CA GLN A 56 5.20 -20.59 -3.77
C GLN A 56 6.72 -20.53 -3.74
N ASP A 57 7.36 -21.66 -4.04
CA ASP A 57 8.80 -21.71 -4.23
C ASP A 57 9.19 -20.86 -5.45
N VAL A 58 10.10 -19.93 -5.21
CA VAL A 58 10.64 -19.04 -6.24
C VAL A 58 12.15 -19.04 -6.17
N GLU A 59 12.83 -18.91 -7.30
CA GLU A 59 14.30 -19.02 -7.38
C GLU A 59 15.05 -17.85 -6.74
N ARG A 60 14.40 -16.68 -6.63
CA ARG A 60 14.96 -15.42 -6.13
C ARG A 60 13.85 -14.49 -5.63
N PRO A 61 14.15 -13.48 -4.81
CA PRO A 61 13.15 -12.47 -4.48
C PRO A 61 12.75 -11.66 -5.75
N PRO A 62 11.46 -11.46 -6.04
CA PRO A 62 11.02 -10.43 -6.98
C PRO A 62 11.50 -9.06 -6.50
N VAL A 63 11.86 -8.19 -7.44
CA VAL A 63 12.42 -6.87 -7.14
C VAL A 63 11.81 -5.80 -8.02
N TRP A 64 11.51 -4.65 -7.42
CA TRP A 64 11.18 -3.39 -8.07
C TRP A 64 11.49 -2.23 -7.11
N LEU A 65 11.47 -0.99 -7.60
CA LEU A 65 11.69 0.19 -6.76
C LEU A 65 10.49 1.12 -6.77
N MET A 66 10.08 1.55 -5.58
CA MET A 66 9.04 2.55 -5.37
C MET A 66 9.44 3.94 -5.88
N ARG A 67 8.44 4.74 -6.27
CA ARG A 67 8.58 6.09 -6.84
C ARG A 67 9.45 6.09 -8.11
N GLN A 68 8.90 5.52 -9.18
CA GLN A 68 9.46 5.63 -10.54
C GLN A 68 9.18 7.03 -11.11
N ALA A 69 9.77 8.06 -10.48
CA ALA A 69 9.67 9.44 -10.95
C ALA A 69 10.09 9.52 -12.44
N GLY A 70 9.31 10.23 -13.25
CA GLY A 70 9.51 10.29 -14.72
C GLY A 70 8.62 9.35 -15.53
N ARG A 71 8.03 8.30 -14.93
CA ARG A 71 6.95 7.51 -15.53
C ARG A 71 5.61 8.01 -14.99
N TYR A 72 5.19 9.16 -15.50
CA TYR A 72 3.97 9.85 -15.09
C TYR A 72 2.73 9.09 -15.57
N MET A 73 2.04 8.42 -14.65
CA MET A 73 0.59 8.28 -14.76
C MET A 73 -0.01 9.48 -14.01
N LYS A 74 -1.03 10.14 -14.57
CA LYS A 74 -1.80 11.20 -13.89
C LYS A 74 -2.68 10.60 -12.78
N ALA A 75 -2.09 9.79 -11.92
CA ALA A 75 -2.74 9.09 -10.82
C ALA A 75 -1.90 9.36 -9.55
N ASP A 76 -2.36 10.34 -8.78
CA ASP A 76 -1.91 10.63 -7.43
C ASP A 76 -2.88 9.99 -6.43
N ILE A 77 -2.49 9.81 -5.15
CA ILE A 77 -3.45 9.33 -4.14
C ILE A 77 -4.67 10.26 -4.01
N LEU A 78 -4.50 11.54 -4.33
CA LEU A 78 -5.56 12.55 -4.25
C LEU A 78 -6.42 12.64 -5.52
N THR A 79 -6.09 11.89 -6.57
CA THR A 79 -6.87 11.85 -7.83
C THR A 79 -8.38 11.63 -7.63
N PRO A 80 -8.85 10.82 -6.66
CA PRO A 80 -10.29 10.65 -6.43
C PRO A 80 -11.02 11.87 -5.86
N LEU A 81 -10.32 12.82 -5.23
CA LEU A 81 -10.95 13.88 -4.44
C LEU A 81 -11.98 14.75 -5.21
N PRO A 82 -11.71 15.22 -6.44
CA PRO A 82 -12.68 16.02 -7.20
C PRO A 82 -13.97 15.24 -7.47
N GLY A 83 -13.86 13.93 -7.74
CA GLY A 83 -15.02 13.06 -7.92
C GLY A 83 -15.76 12.70 -6.64
N MET A 84 -15.16 12.99 -5.49
CA MET A 84 -15.79 12.94 -4.17
C MET A 84 -16.32 14.31 -3.72
N ASN A 85 -16.42 15.28 -4.64
CA ASN A 85 -16.82 16.65 -4.37
C ASN A 85 -15.89 17.40 -3.38
N ILE A 86 -14.59 17.11 -3.47
CA ILE A 86 -13.53 17.76 -2.67
C ILE A 86 -12.53 18.40 -3.65
N PRO A 87 -12.71 19.69 -4.00
CA PRO A 87 -11.87 20.33 -4.98
C PRO A 87 -10.48 20.66 -4.39
N PHE A 88 -9.43 20.39 -5.17
CA PHE A 88 -8.05 20.64 -4.79
C PHE A 88 -7.20 20.96 -6.02
N ASP A 89 -6.02 21.53 -5.78
CA ASP A 89 -5.00 21.72 -6.81
C ASP A 89 -3.59 21.47 -6.25
N ILE A 90 -2.63 21.20 -7.12
CA ILE A 90 -1.21 21.05 -6.77
C ILE A 90 -0.48 22.33 -7.14
N VAL A 91 -0.20 23.16 -6.13
CA VAL A 91 0.51 24.42 -6.34
C VAL A 91 2.01 24.18 -6.32
N LYS A 92 2.69 24.62 -7.38
CA LYS A 92 4.16 24.49 -7.54
C LYS A 92 4.89 25.00 -6.30
N GLY A 93 5.73 24.14 -5.70
CA GLY A 93 6.50 24.45 -4.49
C GLY A 93 5.74 24.37 -3.17
N LYS A 94 4.39 24.27 -3.19
CA LYS A 94 3.56 24.10 -1.98
C LYS A 94 2.97 22.70 -1.84
N GLY A 95 2.79 22.00 -2.97
CA GLY A 95 2.13 20.70 -2.99
C GLY A 95 0.61 20.82 -3.07
N PRO A 96 -0.14 19.79 -2.65
CA PRO A 96 -1.60 19.79 -2.75
C PRO A 96 -2.23 20.79 -1.77
N ILE A 97 -3.21 21.54 -2.26
CA ILE A 97 -4.02 22.49 -1.52
C ILE A 97 -5.48 22.13 -1.72
N ILE A 98 -6.17 21.83 -0.61
CA ILE A 98 -7.60 21.59 -0.58
C ILE A 98 -8.27 22.94 -0.33
N PHE A 99 -9.18 23.36 -1.22
CA PHE A 99 -9.74 24.71 -1.16
C PHE A 99 -10.66 24.90 0.05
N ASP A 100 -11.47 23.90 0.36
CA ASP A 100 -12.42 23.89 1.47
C ASP A 100 -12.13 22.71 2.42
N PRO A 101 -11.20 22.86 3.38
CA PRO A 101 -10.83 21.76 4.27
C PRO A 101 -11.98 21.31 5.17
N ILE A 102 -12.18 19.99 5.27
CA ILE A 102 -13.29 19.38 6.02
C ILE A 102 -13.07 19.52 7.52
N SER A 103 -14.06 20.04 8.25
CA SER A 103 -13.96 20.17 9.72
C SER A 103 -15.26 19.94 10.50
N THR A 104 -16.40 19.84 9.81
CA THR A 104 -17.73 19.66 10.41
C THR A 104 -18.50 18.51 9.77
N ALA A 105 -19.59 18.05 10.43
CA ALA A 105 -20.47 17.03 9.86
C ALA A 105 -21.11 17.49 8.54
N ALA A 106 -21.53 18.76 8.46
CA ALA A 106 -22.09 19.33 7.23
C ALA A 106 -21.09 19.35 6.06
N ASP A 107 -19.79 19.44 6.34
CA ASP A 107 -18.75 19.30 5.30
C ASP A 107 -18.67 17.84 4.81
N VAL A 108 -18.77 16.87 5.73
CA VAL A 108 -18.76 15.43 5.39
C VAL A 108 -20.00 15.04 4.58
N ASP A 109 -21.16 15.63 4.85
CA ASP A 109 -22.40 15.37 4.11
C ASP A 109 -22.31 15.78 2.65
N LYS A 110 -21.45 16.75 2.31
CA LYS A 110 -21.18 17.16 0.92
C LYS A 110 -20.28 16.18 0.18
N VAL A 111 -19.60 15.26 0.87
CA VAL A 111 -18.68 14.29 0.26
C VAL A 111 -19.48 13.19 -0.45
N THR A 112 -19.29 13.12 -1.76
CA THR A 112 -19.92 12.12 -2.63
C THR A 112 -19.12 10.83 -2.66
N GLU A 113 -19.81 9.72 -2.93
CA GLU A 113 -19.13 8.45 -3.21
C GLU A 113 -18.40 8.52 -4.55
N PHE A 114 -17.20 7.94 -4.60
CA PHE A 114 -16.38 7.97 -5.81
C PHE A 114 -16.78 6.87 -6.80
N THR A 115 -17.04 7.26 -8.06
CA THR A 115 -17.25 6.34 -9.18
C THR A 115 -16.06 6.42 -10.15
N PRO A 116 -15.09 5.48 -10.09
CA PRO A 116 -13.87 5.56 -10.90
C PRO A 116 -14.11 5.58 -12.41
N GLU A 117 -15.13 4.88 -12.90
CA GLU A 117 -15.50 4.78 -14.32
C GLU A 117 -15.91 6.13 -14.90
N GLU A 118 -16.53 6.98 -14.09
CA GLU A 118 -17.01 8.30 -14.50
C GLU A 118 -15.90 9.34 -14.41
N TRP A 119 -15.16 9.34 -13.31
CA TRP A 119 -14.19 10.40 -12.99
C TRP A 119 -12.79 10.15 -13.50
N VAL A 120 -12.39 8.87 -13.58
CA VAL A 120 -11.02 8.48 -13.95
C VAL A 120 -10.98 7.28 -14.90
N PRO A 121 -11.78 7.26 -15.99
CA PRO A 121 -11.78 6.15 -16.95
C PRO A 121 -10.37 5.87 -17.51
N TYR A 122 -9.58 6.92 -17.70
CA TYR A 122 -8.19 6.86 -18.16
C TYR A 122 -7.27 6.00 -17.26
N VAL A 123 -7.57 5.87 -15.96
CA VAL A 123 -6.78 5.00 -15.06
C VAL A 123 -7.00 3.53 -15.40
N GLY A 124 -8.25 3.14 -15.66
CA GLY A 124 -8.59 1.77 -16.07
C GLY A 124 -8.02 1.40 -17.44
N GLU A 125 -8.06 2.35 -18.38
CA GLU A 125 -7.44 2.21 -19.70
C GLU A 125 -5.92 2.06 -19.59
N ALA A 126 -5.26 2.94 -18.82
CA ALA A 126 -3.81 2.88 -18.62
C ALA A 126 -3.37 1.56 -17.97
N LEU A 127 -4.11 1.06 -16.97
CA LEU A 127 -3.85 -0.25 -16.37
C LEU A 127 -4.04 -1.40 -17.38
N SER A 128 -5.02 -1.30 -18.27
CA SER A 128 -5.27 -2.30 -19.32
C SER A 128 -4.16 -2.31 -20.37
N ILE A 129 -3.68 -1.12 -20.77
CA ILE A 129 -2.51 -0.98 -21.65
C ILE A 129 -1.27 -1.56 -20.98
N LEU A 130 -0.95 -1.15 -19.75
CA LEU A 130 0.19 -1.68 -19.00
C LEU A 130 0.13 -3.20 -18.85
N ARG A 131 -1.06 -3.77 -18.65
CA ARG A 131 -1.24 -5.22 -18.56
C ARG A 131 -0.88 -5.93 -19.85
N LYS A 132 -1.22 -5.34 -21.00
CA LYS A 132 -0.85 -5.87 -22.33
C LYS A 132 0.65 -5.71 -22.59
N GLU A 133 1.19 -4.52 -22.35
CA GLU A 133 2.62 -4.20 -22.58
C GLU A 133 3.56 -5.08 -21.74
N VAL A 134 3.22 -5.30 -20.47
CA VAL A 134 4.02 -6.15 -19.57
C VAL A 134 3.91 -7.64 -19.94
N ASN A 135 2.86 -8.04 -20.66
CA ASN A 135 2.67 -9.39 -21.20
C ASN A 135 2.98 -10.54 -20.20
N ASN A 136 2.54 -10.41 -18.94
CA ASN A 136 2.85 -11.34 -17.84
C ASN A 136 4.33 -11.51 -17.46
N GLU A 137 5.26 -10.77 -18.04
CA GLU A 137 6.68 -10.80 -17.63
C GLU A 137 6.91 -10.15 -16.26
N ALA A 138 5.99 -9.28 -15.85
CA ALA A 138 5.94 -8.69 -14.52
C ALA A 138 4.49 -8.54 -14.00
N ALA A 139 4.35 -8.31 -12.69
CA ALA A 139 3.07 -7.97 -12.10
C ALA A 139 2.78 -6.47 -12.30
N VAL A 140 1.57 -6.14 -12.78
CA VAL A 140 1.07 -4.76 -12.80
C VAL A 140 0.50 -4.42 -11.43
N LEU A 141 0.97 -3.34 -10.83
CA LEU A 141 0.54 -2.87 -9.52
C LEU A 141 -0.40 -1.67 -9.65
N GLY A 142 -1.61 -1.79 -9.12
CA GLY A 142 -2.49 -0.64 -8.88
C GLY A 142 -2.14 0.02 -7.55
N PHE A 143 -2.65 1.23 -7.33
CA PHE A 143 -2.34 1.98 -6.12
C PHE A 143 -3.49 2.90 -5.71
N VAL A 144 -3.75 2.99 -4.42
CA VAL A 144 -4.77 3.89 -3.83
C VAL A 144 -4.30 4.45 -2.49
N GLY A 145 -4.81 5.63 -2.13
CA GLY A 145 -4.58 6.22 -0.81
C GLY A 145 -5.38 5.51 0.28
N ALA A 146 -4.78 5.25 1.45
CA ALA A 146 -5.52 4.73 2.59
C ALA A 146 -6.49 5.80 3.16
N PRO A 147 -7.68 5.40 3.68
CA PRO A 147 -8.70 6.34 4.16
C PRO A 147 -8.18 7.41 5.13
N PHE A 148 -7.34 7.01 6.10
CA PHE A 148 -6.79 7.95 7.08
C PHE A 148 -5.80 8.96 6.47
N THR A 149 -5.06 8.55 5.44
CA THR A 149 -4.14 9.45 4.73
C THR A 149 -4.92 10.45 3.88
N LEU A 150 -5.95 10.01 3.17
CA LEU A 150 -6.83 10.93 2.42
C LEU A 150 -7.53 11.92 3.36
N ALA A 151 -8.09 11.42 4.47
CA ALA A 151 -8.67 12.24 5.53
C ALA A 151 -7.69 13.29 6.07
N SER A 152 -6.42 12.91 6.24
CA SER A 152 -5.37 13.84 6.71
C SER A 152 -5.19 15.00 5.74
N TYR A 153 -5.11 14.77 4.43
CA TYR A 153 -5.00 15.85 3.45
C TYR A 153 -6.21 16.78 3.48
N VAL A 154 -7.42 16.22 3.44
CA VAL A 154 -8.66 17.02 3.35
C VAL A 154 -8.98 17.80 4.61
N VAL A 155 -8.59 17.31 5.78
CA VAL A 155 -8.77 18.03 7.05
C VAL A 155 -7.65 19.05 7.27
N GLU A 156 -6.41 18.71 6.93
CA GLU A 156 -5.29 19.63 7.10
C GLU A 156 -5.32 20.78 6.09
N GLY A 157 -5.92 20.55 4.92
CA GLY A 157 -5.97 21.47 3.80
C GLY A 157 -4.82 21.27 2.79
N GLY A 158 -4.05 20.19 2.94
CA GLY A 158 -2.83 19.93 2.17
C GLY A 158 -1.83 19.09 2.95
N SER A 159 -0.56 19.15 2.56
CA SER A 159 0.53 18.49 3.30
C SER A 159 0.70 19.09 4.70
N SER A 160 0.91 18.24 5.71
CA SER A 160 1.10 18.66 7.10
C SER A 160 2.24 17.88 7.74
N LYS A 161 3.02 18.55 8.60
CA LYS A 161 4.08 17.92 9.42
C LYS A 161 3.57 17.49 10.80
N HIS A 162 2.59 18.22 11.33
CA HIS A 162 2.14 18.07 12.72
C HIS A 162 0.79 17.37 12.83
N PHE A 163 -0.01 17.38 11.76
CA PHE A 163 -1.34 16.77 11.71
C PHE A 163 -2.26 17.24 12.84
N SER A 164 -2.12 18.51 13.25
CA SER A 164 -2.79 19.03 14.45
C SER A 164 -4.29 19.20 14.25
N LYS A 165 -4.77 19.48 13.04
CA LYS A 165 -6.21 19.64 12.75
C LYS A 165 -6.91 18.29 12.76
N ILE A 166 -6.35 17.27 12.09
CA ILE A 166 -6.95 15.93 12.09
C ILE A 166 -6.86 15.26 13.47
N LYS A 167 -5.74 15.42 14.20
CA LYS A 167 -5.62 14.93 15.58
C LYS A 167 -6.65 15.62 16.49
N ARG A 168 -6.88 16.92 16.32
CA ARG A 168 -7.94 17.62 17.06
C ARG A 168 -9.32 17.05 16.74
N LEU A 169 -9.64 16.75 15.48
CA LEU A 169 -10.89 16.06 15.14
C LEU A 169 -10.99 14.67 15.79
N ALA A 170 -9.89 13.90 15.79
CA ALA A 170 -9.86 12.56 16.36
C ALA A 170 -10.07 12.55 17.88
N PHE A 171 -9.56 13.55 18.60
CA PHE A 171 -9.50 13.54 20.07
C PHE A 171 -10.47 14.50 20.77
N SER A 172 -11.26 15.28 20.03
CA SER A 172 -12.25 16.20 20.62
C SER A 172 -13.65 15.61 20.55
N GLN A 173 -14.38 15.60 21.67
CA GLN A 173 -15.81 15.24 21.67
C GLN A 173 -16.72 16.45 21.43
N PRO A 174 -17.80 16.32 20.63
CA PRO A 174 -18.25 15.14 19.86
C PRO A 174 -17.62 15.04 18.45
N LYS A 175 -16.55 15.80 18.17
CA LYS A 175 -15.97 15.92 16.81
C LYS A 175 -15.36 14.63 16.27
N GLN A 176 -15.07 13.61 17.10
CA GLN A 176 -14.58 12.32 16.61
C GLN A 176 -15.58 11.65 15.65
N PHE A 177 -16.89 11.89 15.82
CA PHE A 177 -17.91 11.36 14.92
C PHE A 177 -17.79 11.93 13.49
N VAL A 178 -17.34 13.17 13.35
CA VAL A 178 -17.06 13.78 12.03
C VAL A 178 -15.93 13.01 11.33
N LEU A 179 -14.85 12.71 12.05
CA LEU A 179 -13.73 11.95 11.48
C LEU A 179 -14.15 10.52 11.12
N HIS A 180 -14.91 9.83 11.98
CA HIS A 180 -15.40 8.49 11.66
C HIS A 180 -16.30 8.47 10.42
N ALA A 181 -17.21 9.43 10.28
CA ALA A 181 -18.06 9.55 9.09
C ALA A 181 -17.23 9.81 7.82
N LEU A 182 -16.22 10.68 7.90
CA LEU A 182 -15.31 10.95 6.77
C LEU A 182 -14.48 9.71 6.40
N LEU A 183 -13.94 9.00 7.39
CA LEU A 183 -13.19 7.76 7.17
C LEU A 183 -14.07 6.69 6.51
N GLN A 184 -15.34 6.60 6.88
CA GLN A 184 -16.29 5.69 6.25
C GLN A 184 -16.50 6.03 4.77
N LYS A 185 -16.66 7.31 4.41
CA LYS A 185 -16.79 7.75 3.00
C LYS A 185 -15.58 7.34 2.17
N PHE A 186 -14.37 7.58 2.68
CA PHE A 186 -13.15 7.15 1.98
C PHE A 186 -12.99 5.63 1.95
N ALA A 187 -13.30 4.92 3.03
CA ALA A 187 -13.24 3.46 3.05
C ALA A 187 -14.18 2.87 2.00
N THR A 188 -15.44 3.29 1.95
CA THR A 188 -16.41 2.85 0.93
C THR A 188 -15.91 3.18 -0.47
N SER A 189 -15.48 4.43 -0.71
CA SER A 189 -15.04 4.89 -2.03
C SER A 189 -13.77 4.22 -2.54
N MET A 190 -12.80 3.94 -1.66
CA MET A 190 -11.55 3.26 -2.05
C MET A 190 -11.75 1.74 -2.12
N ALA A 191 -12.63 1.18 -1.29
CA ALA A 191 -12.87 -0.26 -1.24
C ALA A 191 -13.91 -0.74 -2.25
N SER A 192 -14.86 0.07 -2.73
CA SER A 192 -15.97 -0.39 -3.58
C SER A 192 -15.48 -1.17 -4.79
N LYS A 193 -14.51 -0.61 -5.51
CA LYS A 193 -13.92 -1.28 -6.69
C LYS A 193 -12.94 -2.39 -6.33
N LEU A 194 -12.24 -2.27 -5.20
CA LEU A 194 -11.35 -3.35 -4.71
C LEU A 194 -12.12 -4.58 -4.27
N TRP A 195 -13.28 -4.37 -3.64
CA TRP A 195 -14.21 -5.41 -3.24
C TRP A 195 -14.83 -6.07 -4.48
N ALA A 196 -15.24 -5.29 -5.48
CA ALA A 196 -15.67 -5.84 -6.77
C ALA A 196 -14.55 -6.67 -7.44
N PHE A 197 -13.30 -6.22 -7.39
CA PHE A 197 -12.18 -7.01 -7.86
C PHE A 197 -11.93 -8.27 -7.03
N LYS A 198 -12.01 -8.22 -5.70
CA LYS A 198 -11.86 -9.41 -4.84
C LYS A 198 -13.00 -10.42 -5.02
N GLN A 199 -14.22 -9.98 -5.35
CA GLN A 199 -15.31 -10.91 -5.69
C GLN A 199 -15.03 -11.67 -6.99
N THR A 200 -14.45 -11.00 -7.99
CA THR A 200 -14.11 -11.62 -9.29
C THR A 200 -12.74 -12.30 -9.31
N ARG A 201 -11.86 -11.90 -8.38
CA ARG A 201 -10.47 -12.36 -8.21
C ARG A 201 -10.12 -12.43 -6.72
N PRO A 202 -10.60 -13.46 -6.00
CA PRO A 202 -10.35 -13.60 -4.56
C PRO A 202 -8.85 -13.70 -4.22
N ASP A 203 -8.06 -14.14 -5.19
CA ASP A 203 -6.61 -14.33 -5.16
C ASP A 203 -5.80 -13.05 -5.44
N LEU A 204 -6.44 -11.89 -5.61
CA LEU A 204 -5.80 -10.60 -5.88
C LEU A 204 -5.01 -10.11 -4.66
N PRO A 205 -3.66 -10.07 -4.67
CA PRO A 205 -2.93 -9.70 -3.46
C PRO A 205 -3.02 -8.20 -3.13
N LEU A 206 -3.17 -7.88 -1.85
CA LEU A 206 -3.17 -6.53 -1.29
C LEU A 206 -1.88 -6.26 -0.53
N ILE A 207 -1.22 -5.15 -0.86
CA ILE A 207 0.00 -4.68 -0.20
C ILE A 207 -0.33 -3.46 0.65
N LEU A 208 -0.07 -3.51 1.95
CA LEU A 208 -0.17 -2.36 2.84
C LEU A 208 1.21 -1.75 3.07
N TYR A 209 1.40 -0.52 2.59
CA TYR A 209 2.56 0.30 2.85
C TYR A 209 2.21 1.39 3.86
N ALA A 210 2.96 1.43 4.96
CA ALA A 210 2.84 2.45 5.97
C ALA A 210 4.25 2.80 6.47
N SER A 211 4.74 3.99 6.13
CA SER A 211 6.05 4.45 6.63
C SER A 211 5.91 4.95 8.07
N GLY A 212 6.95 4.70 8.89
CA GLY A 212 6.94 4.94 10.33
C GLY A 212 6.11 3.90 11.10
N SER A 213 5.92 2.70 10.54
CA SER A 213 4.99 1.70 11.08
C SER A 213 5.60 0.73 12.09
N GLY A 214 6.86 0.92 12.50
CA GLY A 214 7.55 0.04 13.45
C GLY A 214 6.81 -0.17 14.79
N GLY A 215 6.04 0.81 15.26
CA GLY A 215 5.20 0.68 16.46
C GLY A 215 3.87 -0.05 16.26
N LEU A 216 3.53 -0.42 15.01
CA LEU A 216 2.22 -0.96 14.62
C LEU A 216 2.30 -2.34 13.94
N LEU A 217 3.49 -2.93 13.81
CA LEU A 217 3.71 -4.12 12.97
C LEU A 217 2.73 -5.26 13.26
N GLU A 218 2.50 -5.61 14.53
CA GLU A 218 1.60 -6.70 14.93
C GLU A 218 0.13 -6.44 14.56
N ARG A 219 -0.24 -5.17 14.35
CA ARG A 219 -1.60 -4.76 13.98
C ARG A 219 -1.82 -4.76 12.47
N LEU A 220 -0.76 -4.62 11.67
CA LEU A 220 -0.90 -4.53 10.21
C LEU A 220 -1.52 -5.81 9.59
N PRO A 221 -1.12 -7.04 9.98
CA PRO A 221 -1.75 -8.26 9.50
C PRO A 221 -3.25 -8.37 9.81
N LEU A 222 -3.73 -7.74 10.90
CA LEU A 222 -5.13 -7.78 11.30
C LEU A 222 -6.06 -7.08 10.29
N THR A 223 -5.51 -6.31 9.35
CA THR A 223 -6.25 -5.69 8.25
C THR A 223 -6.65 -6.68 7.15
N GLY A 224 -6.09 -7.91 7.16
CA GLY A 224 -6.36 -8.93 6.14
C GLY A 224 -5.59 -8.74 4.83
N VAL A 225 -4.51 -7.95 4.86
CA VAL A 225 -3.61 -7.73 3.72
C VAL A 225 -2.70 -8.94 3.51
N ASP A 226 -2.26 -9.17 2.27
CA ASP A 226 -1.40 -10.30 1.91
C ASP A 226 0.09 -9.97 2.10
N VAL A 227 0.44 -8.68 1.95
CA VAL A 227 1.81 -8.17 2.06
C VAL A 227 1.86 -6.93 2.94
N VAL A 228 2.85 -6.86 3.83
CA VAL A 228 3.21 -5.64 4.57
C VAL A 228 4.50 -5.07 3.99
N SER A 229 4.46 -3.82 3.52
CA SER A 229 5.64 -3.11 3.05
C SER A 229 6.28 -2.35 4.20
N LEU A 230 7.46 -2.80 4.60
CA LEU A 230 8.25 -2.25 5.70
C LEU A 230 9.07 -1.06 5.21
N ASP A 231 9.14 -0.02 6.04
CA ASP A 231 10.16 1.02 5.88
C ASP A 231 11.52 0.57 6.45
N TRP A 232 12.55 1.39 6.22
CA TRP A 232 13.94 1.07 6.54
C TRP A 232 14.31 1.27 8.02
N THR A 233 13.42 1.86 8.83
CA THR A 233 13.67 2.06 10.27
C THR A 233 13.47 0.78 11.08
N VAL A 234 12.80 -0.21 10.50
CA VAL A 234 12.62 -1.55 11.07
C VAL A 234 13.68 -2.47 10.47
N ASP A 235 14.47 -3.17 11.28
CA ASP A 235 15.34 -4.22 10.74
C ASP A 235 14.51 -5.36 10.11
N MET A 236 14.92 -5.86 8.94
CA MET A 236 14.15 -6.88 8.22
C MET A 236 13.92 -8.16 9.05
N ALA A 237 14.90 -8.60 9.85
CA ALA A 237 14.73 -9.80 10.67
C ALA A 237 13.72 -9.58 11.79
N GLU A 238 13.74 -8.39 12.41
CA GLU A 238 12.75 -8.02 13.43
C GLU A 238 11.35 -7.83 12.83
N GLY A 239 11.27 -7.21 11.65
CA GLY A 239 10.02 -7.09 10.90
C GLY A 239 9.41 -8.44 10.59
N ARG A 240 10.21 -9.39 10.09
CA ARG A 240 9.78 -10.78 9.86
C ARG A 240 9.32 -11.47 11.12
N LYS A 241 10.10 -11.37 12.20
CA LYS A 241 9.77 -12.00 13.49
C LYS A 241 8.44 -11.49 14.04
N ARG A 242 8.20 -10.18 13.98
CA ARG A 242 6.98 -9.54 14.54
C ARG A 242 5.74 -9.71 13.67
N LEU A 243 5.90 -9.77 12.34
CA LEU A 243 4.79 -10.02 11.41
C LEU A 243 4.40 -11.49 11.28
N GLY A 244 5.29 -12.41 11.65
CA GLY A 244 5.10 -13.85 11.48
C GLY A 244 5.40 -14.35 10.07
N SER A 245 5.34 -15.67 9.88
CA SER A 245 5.68 -16.36 8.62
C SER A 245 4.56 -16.36 7.57
N ASP A 246 3.33 -16.03 7.99
CA ASP A 246 2.17 -16.13 7.11
C ASP A 246 2.07 -14.95 6.15
N ILE A 247 2.49 -13.76 6.60
CA ILE A 247 2.47 -12.52 5.82
C ILE A 247 3.73 -12.38 4.96
N ALA A 248 3.54 -12.00 3.69
CA ALA A 248 4.65 -11.59 2.86
C ALA A 248 5.13 -10.19 3.23
N VAL A 249 6.42 -9.93 3.05
CA VAL A 249 7.02 -8.62 3.32
C VAL A 249 7.54 -7.98 2.04
N GLN A 250 7.36 -6.68 1.90
CA GLN A 250 8.01 -5.88 0.86
C GLN A 250 9.01 -4.91 1.51
N GLY A 251 10.15 -4.70 0.85
CA GLY A 251 11.18 -3.76 1.30
C GLY A 251 12.51 -4.45 1.65
N ASN A 252 13.35 -3.85 2.48
CA ASN A 252 13.14 -2.54 3.10
C ASN A 252 14.42 -1.68 3.13
N VAL A 253 15.20 -1.77 2.06
CA VAL A 253 16.47 -1.04 1.94
C VAL A 253 16.22 0.48 2.05
N ASP A 254 17.01 1.17 2.87
CA ASP A 254 16.96 2.64 2.96
C ASP A 254 17.29 3.24 1.58
N PRO A 255 16.44 4.12 0.99
CA PRO A 255 16.77 4.81 -0.25
C PRO A 255 18.11 5.55 -0.22
N GLY A 256 18.54 6.03 0.95
CA GLY A 256 19.84 6.68 1.16
C GLY A 256 21.04 5.77 0.87
N VAL A 257 20.87 4.44 0.94
CA VAL A 257 21.90 3.45 0.60
C VAL A 257 22.34 3.59 -0.86
N LEU A 258 21.46 4.05 -1.75
CA LEU A 258 21.77 4.22 -3.17
C LEU A 258 22.73 5.38 -3.44
N PHE A 259 23.11 6.18 -2.44
CA PHE A 259 24.20 7.16 -2.54
C PHE A 259 25.55 6.59 -2.08
N GLY A 260 25.59 5.37 -1.56
CA GLY A 260 26.81 4.69 -1.14
C GLY A 260 27.61 4.10 -2.30
N SER A 261 28.71 3.44 -1.97
CA SER A 261 29.47 2.65 -2.94
C SER A 261 28.67 1.43 -3.41
N LYS A 262 29.00 0.92 -4.59
CA LYS A 262 28.43 -0.33 -5.13
C LYS A 262 28.53 -1.49 -4.15
N ASP A 263 29.66 -1.63 -3.46
CA ASP A 263 29.85 -2.65 -2.43
C ASP A 263 28.90 -2.48 -1.25
N PHE A 264 28.66 -1.24 -0.80
CA PHE A 264 27.72 -0.96 0.28
C PHE A 264 26.28 -1.29 -0.12
N ILE A 265 25.90 -0.95 -1.35
CA ILE A 265 24.58 -1.31 -1.93
C ILE A 265 24.44 -2.83 -1.98
N THR A 266 25.42 -3.54 -2.54
CA THR A 266 25.46 -5.01 -2.62
C THR A 266 25.30 -5.64 -1.23
N ASN A 267 26.12 -5.22 -0.26
CA ASN A 267 26.08 -5.73 1.10
C ASN A 267 24.72 -5.52 1.76
N ARG A 268 24.09 -4.36 1.55
CA ARG A 268 22.78 -4.06 2.11
C ARG A 268 21.68 -4.92 1.48
N ILE A 269 21.71 -5.13 0.16
CA ILE A 269 20.78 -6.02 -0.54
C ILE A 269 20.90 -7.45 0.01
N HIS A 270 22.12 -7.98 0.12
CA HIS A 270 22.34 -9.32 0.65
C HIS A 270 21.90 -9.46 2.11
N ASP A 271 22.20 -8.49 2.98
CA ASP A 271 21.73 -8.47 4.36
C ASP A 271 20.20 -8.48 4.45
N THR A 272 19.52 -7.60 3.69
CA THR A 272 18.06 -7.53 3.67
C THR A 272 17.44 -8.85 3.19
N VAL A 273 17.93 -9.44 2.10
CA VAL A 273 17.37 -10.70 1.57
C VAL A 273 17.65 -11.87 2.50
N LYS A 274 18.86 -11.94 3.08
CA LYS A 274 19.21 -12.97 4.08
C LYS A 274 18.27 -12.91 5.29
N LYS A 275 18.00 -11.71 5.80
CA LYS A 275 17.09 -11.48 6.95
C LYS A 275 15.62 -11.72 6.60
N ALA A 276 15.21 -11.44 5.36
CA ALA A 276 13.85 -11.72 4.91
C ALA A 276 13.59 -13.23 4.79
N GLY A 277 14.61 -14.04 4.50
CA GLY A 277 14.47 -15.48 4.33
C GLY A 277 13.97 -15.88 2.93
N LYS A 278 13.81 -17.19 2.72
CA LYS A 278 13.48 -17.76 1.41
C LYS A 278 11.96 -17.74 1.17
N GLY A 279 11.51 -16.94 0.20
CA GLY A 279 10.09 -16.84 -0.18
C GLY A 279 9.32 -15.78 0.61
N LYS A 280 8.10 -15.44 0.17
CA LYS A 280 7.25 -14.40 0.79
C LYS A 280 7.97 -13.05 1.02
N HIS A 281 8.91 -12.70 0.16
CA HIS A 281 9.66 -11.44 0.20
C HIS A 281 9.66 -10.80 -1.18
N ILE A 282 9.28 -9.52 -1.24
CA ILE A 282 9.50 -8.65 -2.39
C ILE A 282 10.59 -7.67 -2.01
N LEU A 283 11.77 -7.80 -2.62
CA LEU A 283 12.84 -6.85 -2.41
C LEU A 283 12.44 -5.48 -2.99
N ASN A 284 12.54 -4.46 -2.15
CA ASN A 284 12.28 -3.08 -2.51
C ASN A 284 13.04 -2.15 -1.56
N LEU A 285 12.96 -0.86 -1.81
CA LEU A 285 13.29 0.16 -0.83
C LEU A 285 12.21 0.25 0.24
N GLY A 286 12.54 0.83 1.40
CA GLY A 286 11.60 1.17 2.45
C GLY A 286 10.81 2.46 2.18
N HIS A 287 11.15 3.19 1.12
CA HIS A 287 10.45 4.37 0.62
C HIS A 287 10.81 4.60 -0.85
N GLY A 288 10.17 5.55 -1.53
CA GLY A 288 10.51 5.92 -2.89
C GLY A 288 11.94 6.44 -3.06
N ILE A 289 12.53 6.19 -4.24
CA ILE A 289 13.84 6.73 -4.66
C ILE A 289 13.91 8.25 -4.42
N VAL A 290 15.07 8.73 -3.97
CA VAL A 290 15.29 10.15 -3.64
C VAL A 290 15.79 10.90 -4.88
N VAL A 291 15.38 12.15 -5.02
CA VAL A 291 15.90 13.02 -6.10
C VAL A 291 17.41 13.15 -5.96
N GLY A 292 18.13 12.98 -7.07
CA GLY A 292 19.59 13.04 -7.10
C GLY A 292 20.29 11.69 -6.85
N THR A 293 19.56 10.60 -6.64
CA THR A 293 20.16 9.26 -6.61
C THR A 293 20.83 8.96 -7.95
N PRO A 294 22.12 8.53 -7.98
CA PRO A 294 22.81 8.19 -9.22
C PRO A 294 22.13 7.01 -9.94
N GLU A 295 21.86 7.16 -11.24
CA GLU A 295 21.17 6.14 -12.04
C GLU A 295 21.98 4.85 -12.14
N GLU A 296 23.31 4.95 -12.17
CA GLU A 296 24.23 3.81 -12.17
C GLU A 296 24.12 2.97 -10.88
N ASN A 297 23.78 3.61 -9.75
CA ASN A 297 23.55 2.92 -8.49
C ASN A 297 22.17 2.25 -8.46
N VAL A 298 21.17 2.82 -9.12
CA VAL A 298 19.88 2.17 -9.35
C VAL A 298 20.04 0.95 -10.26
N ALA A 299 20.82 1.08 -11.35
CA ALA A 299 21.14 -0.02 -12.25
C ALA A 299 21.88 -1.14 -11.50
N HIS A 300 22.90 -0.79 -10.70
CA HIS A 300 23.63 -1.73 -9.86
C HIS A 300 22.72 -2.45 -8.86
N PHE A 301 21.77 -1.74 -8.23
CA PHE A 301 20.78 -2.37 -7.34
C PHE A 301 20.00 -3.46 -8.07
N PHE A 302 19.51 -3.19 -9.28
CA PHE A 302 18.77 -4.17 -10.07
C PHE A 302 19.65 -5.32 -10.55
N GLU A 303 20.90 -5.05 -10.94
CA GLU A 303 21.86 -6.07 -11.35
C GLU A 303 22.08 -7.09 -10.22
N VAL A 304 22.45 -6.60 -9.03
CA VAL A 304 22.65 -7.44 -7.84
C VAL A 304 21.36 -8.20 -7.51
N ALA A 305 20.24 -7.49 -7.39
CA ALA A 305 18.97 -8.08 -6.98
C ALA A 305 18.45 -9.17 -7.93
N LYS A 306 18.60 -8.98 -9.26
CA LYS A 306 18.20 -9.96 -10.26
C LYS A 306 19.18 -11.14 -10.35
N GLY A 307 20.43 -10.95 -9.96
CA GLY A 307 21.45 -12.00 -9.88
C GLY A 307 21.35 -12.91 -8.64
N LEU A 308 20.53 -12.54 -7.64
CA LEU A 308 20.33 -13.35 -6.45
C LEU A 308 19.69 -14.70 -6.75
N LYS A 309 20.02 -15.70 -5.94
CA LYS A 309 19.34 -16.98 -5.81
C LYS A 309 19.22 -17.34 -4.33
N TYR A 310 18.13 -17.99 -3.92
CA TYR A 310 17.96 -18.42 -2.52
C TYR A 310 18.87 -19.58 -2.11
#